data_AF-A0A6V6Z8K8-F1
#
_entry.id   AF-A0A6V6Z8K8-F1
#
_cell.length_a   1.000
_cell.length_b   1.000
_cell.length_c   1.000
_cell.angle_alpha   90.00
_cell.angle_beta   90.00
_cell.angle_gamma   90.00
#
_symmetry.space_group_name_H-M   'P 1'
#
loop_
_entity.id
_entity.type
_entity.pdbx_description
1 polymer ?
#
loop_
_entity_poly.entity_id
_entity_poly.type
_entity_poly.pdbx_seq_one_letter_code
_entity_poly.pdbx_strand_id
1 'polypeptide(L)'
;MKKYLLLLFLCTSVYSQTISEKWNSLYSRYDYTDSSGNLVGYKGYNSLTESWEYTNTNTPDPRVSQYNEPQSPIDFQILERALAANQARYEKNQAIRQARYNEGYKKVKSTVDYYRYKIGDTESVLSHRFENEVVKQINDKNYDYSRIDTEPIIRWISDNYKYILKTEIIKDLTPSKGTAIDTAPLMKYYGGYKVSMIREFTNKNGEYIVTNVDTDSENYFYLSKEALYFKKSTTKWQIRELTLKRYDQDFKHYVYDTPYGNVFIDEDFKLVTLLDVVNGKLLRKYVYNIGKYDSQVFPQK
;
A
#
# COMPACT_ATOMS: atom_id res chain seq x y z
N MET A 1 98.79 -49.63 10.92
CA MET A 1 97.39 -49.25 11.22
C MET A 1 97.02 -47.92 10.53
N LYS A 2 97.01 -47.86 9.19
CA LYS A 2 96.76 -46.61 8.43
C LYS A 2 96.00 -46.83 7.11
N LYS A 3 95.28 -47.96 6.94
CA LYS A 3 94.61 -48.30 5.66
C LYS A 3 93.11 -48.59 5.74
N TYR A 4 92.48 -48.48 6.91
CA TYR A 4 91.02 -48.70 7.05
C TYR A 4 90.24 -47.45 7.50
N LEU A 5 90.89 -46.29 7.66
CA LEU A 5 90.21 -45.05 8.07
C LEU A 5 89.58 -44.27 6.90
N LEU A 6 89.86 -44.66 5.65
CA LEU A 6 89.38 -43.91 4.47
C LEU A 6 87.97 -44.34 4.02
N LEU A 7 87.45 -45.48 4.47
CA LEU A 7 86.14 -46.00 4.04
C LEU A 7 84.97 -45.55 4.93
N LEU A 8 85.25 -44.94 6.10
CA LEU A 8 84.23 -44.54 7.08
C LEU A 8 83.80 -43.07 6.96
N PHE A 9 84.32 -42.34 5.98
CA PHE A 9 84.06 -40.91 5.78
C PHE A 9 83.27 -40.58 4.49
N LEU A 10 82.77 -41.60 3.78
CA LEU A 10 82.05 -41.42 2.50
C LEU A 10 80.51 -41.47 2.64
N CYS A 11 79.97 -41.55 3.87
CA CYS A 11 78.52 -41.72 4.10
C CYS A 11 77.80 -40.55 4.79
N THR A 12 78.43 -39.40 5.04
CA THR A 12 77.80 -38.31 5.82
C THR A 12 77.73 -36.98 5.08
N SER A 13 77.10 -36.98 3.91
CA SER A 13 76.65 -35.72 3.30
C SER A 13 75.57 -35.95 2.27
N VAL A 14 74.44 -36.53 2.70
CA VAL A 14 73.17 -36.34 2.00
C VAL A 14 72.59 -35.04 2.52
N TYR A 15 73.01 -33.91 1.94
CA TYR A 15 72.33 -32.64 2.18
C TYR A 15 70.93 -32.75 1.58
N SER A 16 69.93 -33.02 2.42
CA SER A 16 68.53 -32.89 2.00
C SER A 16 68.23 -31.40 1.88
N GLN A 17 68.26 -30.88 0.65
CA GLN A 17 67.64 -29.58 0.36
C GLN A 17 66.13 -29.80 0.39
N THR A 18 65.53 -29.70 1.58
CA THR A 18 64.09 -29.88 1.75
C THR A 18 63.35 -28.62 1.30
N ILE A 19 62.68 -28.71 0.16
CA ILE A 19 61.62 -27.78 -0.22
C ILE A 19 60.33 -28.26 0.45
N SER A 20 59.65 -27.37 1.18
CA SER A 20 58.35 -27.67 1.77
C SER A 20 57.21 -27.08 0.95
N GLU A 21 56.21 -27.92 0.64
CA GLU A 21 54.97 -27.52 -0.04
C GLU A 21 53.88 -27.22 0.99
N LYS A 22 53.21 -26.07 0.86
CA LYS A 22 52.08 -25.68 1.72
C LYS A 22 50.97 -25.04 0.90
N TRP A 23 49.73 -25.45 1.14
CA TRP A 23 48.56 -24.80 0.55
C TRP A 23 48.35 -23.40 1.12
N ASN A 24 48.18 -22.43 0.24
CA ASN A 24 47.84 -21.05 0.57
C ASN A 24 46.40 -20.77 0.15
N SER A 25 45.49 -20.78 1.12
CA SER A 25 44.05 -20.60 0.88
C SER A 25 43.69 -19.19 0.39
N LEU A 26 44.51 -18.17 0.69
CA LEU A 26 44.26 -16.80 0.24
C LEU A 26 44.44 -16.66 -1.27
N TYR A 27 45.43 -17.34 -1.83
CA TYR A 27 45.76 -17.28 -3.26
C TYR A 27 45.35 -18.53 -4.04
N SER A 28 44.74 -19.51 -3.37
CA SER A 28 44.32 -20.79 -3.96
C SER A 28 45.45 -21.48 -4.75
N ARG A 29 46.64 -21.55 -4.15
CA ARG A 29 47.85 -22.15 -4.76
C ARG A 29 48.71 -22.88 -3.73
N TYR A 30 49.61 -23.73 -4.21
CA TYR A 30 50.65 -24.35 -3.38
C TYR A 30 51.92 -23.51 -3.42
N ASP A 31 52.40 -23.07 -2.26
CA ASP A 31 53.64 -22.34 -2.10
C ASP A 31 54.78 -23.32 -1.75
N TYR A 32 55.93 -23.16 -2.39
CA TYR A 32 57.14 -23.96 -2.16
C TYR A 32 58.19 -23.09 -1.49
N THR A 33 58.61 -23.47 -0.29
CA THR A 33 59.62 -22.72 0.48
C THR A 33 60.90 -23.52 0.68
N ASP A 34 62.04 -22.84 0.72
CA ASP A 34 63.31 -23.45 1.10
C ASP A 34 63.39 -23.74 2.60
N SER A 35 64.48 -24.39 3.02
CA SER A 35 64.74 -24.71 4.43
C SER A 35 64.88 -23.49 5.36
N SER A 36 65.03 -22.29 4.79
CA SER A 36 65.10 -21.02 5.50
C SER A 36 63.75 -20.31 5.57
N GLY A 37 62.70 -20.89 4.97
CA GLY A 37 61.34 -20.35 4.93
C GLY A 37 61.08 -19.35 3.79
N ASN A 38 62.01 -19.18 2.84
CA ASN A 38 61.82 -18.26 1.71
C ASN A 38 61.06 -18.94 0.58
N LEU A 39 60.16 -18.21 -0.09
CA LEU A 39 59.41 -18.72 -1.23
C LEU A 39 60.32 -18.88 -2.46
N VAL A 40 60.47 -20.12 -2.94
CA VAL A 40 61.28 -20.46 -4.13
C VAL A 40 60.43 -20.77 -5.37
N GLY A 41 59.12 -20.92 -5.19
CA GLY A 41 58.18 -21.09 -6.28
C GLY A 41 56.75 -21.32 -5.80
N TYR A 42 55.80 -21.35 -6.74
CA TYR A 42 54.41 -21.69 -6.44
C TYR A 42 53.78 -22.46 -7.61
N LYS A 43 52.75 -23.27 -7.31
CA LYS A 43 51.99 -24.06 -8.29
C LYS A 43 50.50 -23.75 -8.14
N GLY A 44 49.89 -23.19 -9.18
CA GLY A 44 48.47 -22.85 -9.25
C GLY A 44 47.74 -23.69 -10.29
N TYR A 45 46.45 -23.95 -10.08
CA TYR A 45 45.63 -24.64 -11.08
C TYR A 45 45.07 -23.61 -12.07
N ASN A 46 45.38 -23.78 -13.35
CA ASN A 46 44.84 -22.97 -14.41
C ASN A 46 43.57 -23.63 -14.95
N SER A 47 42.42 -23.00 -14.69
CA SER A 47 41.11 -23.51 -15.12
C SER A 47 40.89 -23.42 -16.63
N LEU A 48 41.65 -22.60 -17.35
CA LEU A 48 41.53 -22.44 -18.80
C LEU A 48 42.27 -23.54 -19.56
N THR A 49 43.43 -23.96 -19.06
CA THR A 49 44.26 -25.03 -19.65
C THR A 49 44.03 -26.39 -18.96
N GLU A 50 43.18 -26.42 -17.93
CA GLU A 50 42.88 -27.59 -17.09
C GLU A 50 44.15 -28.26 -16.52
N SER A 51 45.16 -27.46 -16.16
CA SER A 51 46.47 -27.97 -15.77
C SER A 51 47.09 -27.20 -14.59
N TRP A 52 47.99 -27.85 -13.85
CA TRP A 52 48.77 -27.22 -12.78
C TRP A 52 50.05 -26.61 -13.36
N GLU A 53 50.21 -25.30 -13.18
CA GLU A 53 51.35 -24.55 -13.71
C GLU A 53 52.29 -24.13 -12.58
N TYR A 54 53.59 -24.40 -12.73
CA TYR A 54 54.63 -24.09 -11.74
C TYR A 54 55.42 -22.84 -12.14
N THR A 55 55.62 -21.93 -11.21
CA THR A 55 56.41 -20.71 -11.39
C THR A 55 57.57 -20.68 -10.40
N ASN A 56 58.79 -20.53 -10.93
CA ASN A 56 60.02 -20.39 -10.14
C ASN A 56 60.31 -18.91 -9.86
N THR A 57 60.62 -18.55 -8.62
CA THR A 57 60.92 -17.16 -8.22
C THR A 57 62.41 -16.78 -8.34
N ASN A 58 63.31 -17.75 -8.58
CA ASN A 58 64.78 -17.57 -8.46
C ASN A 58 65.54 -17.46 -9.79
N THR A 59 64.90 -17.56 -10.95
CA THR A 59 65.56 -17.38 -12.26
C THR A 59 64.87 -16.28 -13.06
N PRO A 60 65.59 -15.24 -13.53
CA PRO A 60 65.07 -14.37 -14.57
C PRO A 60 65.14 -15.13 -15.90
N ASP A 61 64.01 -15.68 -16.35
CA ASP A 61 63.92 -16.41 -17.61
C ASP A 61 64.05 -15.42 -18.81
N PRO A 62 65.00 -15.61 -19.75
CA PRO A 62 65.10 -14.80 -20.96
C PRO A 62 63.91 -14.98 -21.93
N ARG A 63 63.00 -15.93 -21.66
CA ARG A 63 61.75 -16.16 -22.40
C ARG A 63 60.52 -15.56 -21.72
N VAL A 64 60.71 -14.66 -20.74
CA VAL A 64 59.62 -13.85 -20.19
C VAL A 64 59.12 -12.94 -21.31
N SER A 65 58.14 -13.48 -22.04
CA SER A 65 57.18 -12.72 -22.81
C SER A 65 56.71 -11.59 -21.91
N GLN A 66 56.85 -10.35 -22.39
CA GLN A 66 56.50 -9.11 -21.69
C GLN A 66 55.43 -9.37 -20.62
N TYR A 67 55.82 -9.30 -19.35
CA TYR A 67 54.87 -9.27 -18.25
C TYR A 67 54.14 -7.93 -18.38
N ASN A 68 53.10 -7.90 -19.21
CA ASN A 68 52.11 -6.84 -19.19
C ASN A 68 51.57 -6.85 -17.77
N GLU A 69 51.68 -5.72 -17.06
CA GLU A 69 51.00 -5.53 -15.78
C GLU A 69 49.58 -6.10 -15.90
N PRO A 70 49.08 -6.87 -14.90
CA PRO A 70 47.73 -7.39 -14.95
C PRO A 70 46.75 -6.22 -15.09
N GLN A 71 46.36 -5.94 -16.33
CA GLN A 71 45.27 -5.04 -16.65
C GLN A 71 44.05 -5.69 -15.99
N SER A 72 43.40 -4.96 -15.08
CA SER A 72 42.13 -5.40 -14.52
C SER A 72 41.24 -5.87 -15.68
N PRO A 73 40.80 -7.14 -15.72
CA PRO A 73 39.91 -7.62 -16.77
C PRO A 73 38.54 -6.92 -16.71
N ILE A 74 38.29 -6.19 -15.61
CA ILE A 74 37.13 -5.34 -15.41
C ILE A 74 37.50 -3.94 -15.89
N ASP A 75 36.93 -3.56 -17.03
CA ASP A 75 36.87 -2.17 -17.46
C ASP A 75 35.91 -1.43 -16.54
N PHE A 76 36.47 -0.72 -15.56
CA PHE A 76 35.70 0.06 -14.59
C PHE A 76 34.84 1.14 -15.25
N GLN A 77 35.22 1.66 -16.41
CA GLN A 77 34.39 2.61 -17.15
C GLN A 77 33.15 1.93 -17.74
N ILE A 78 33.29 0.71 -18.26
CA ILE A 78 32.15 -0.09 -18.72
C ILE A 78 31.24 -0.45 -17.54
N LEU A 79 31.81 -0.82 -16.39
CA LEU A 79 31.04 -1.13 -15.18
C LEU A 79 30.26 0.08 -14.67
N GLU A 80 30.90 1.25 -14.57
CA GLU A 80 30.26 2.51 -14.16
C GLU A 80 29.14 2.91 -15.12
N ARG A 81 29.38 2.80 -16.44
CA ARG A 81 28.34 3.05 -17.46
C ARG A 81 27.17 2.07 -17.34
N ALA A 82 27.43 0.80 -17.05
CA ALA A 82 26.38 -0.21 -16.85
C ALA A 82 25.56 0.07 -15.58
N LEU A 83 26.20 0.47 -14.48
CA LEU A 83 25.53 0.85 -13.24
C LEU A 83 24.68 2.11 -13.43
N ALA A 84 25.25 3.15 -14.06
CA ALA A 84 24.51 4.38 -14.38
C ALA A 84 23.30 4.10 -15.29
N ALA A 85 23.45 3.23 -16.31
CA ALA A 85 22.36 2.82 -17.18
C ALA A 85 21.27 2.05 -16.42
N ASN A 86 21.64 1.18 -15.48
CA ASN A 86 20.68 0.46 -14.64
C ASN A 86 19.93 1.40 -13.68
N GLN A 87 20.62 2.35 -13.06
CA GLN A 87 20.02 3.35 -12.19
C GLN A 87 19.02 4.23 -12.97
N ALA A 88 19.41 4.71 -14.15
CA ALA A 88 18.54 5.49 -15.02
C ALA A 88 17.29 4.71 -15.47
N ARG A 89 17.43 3.41 -15.75
CA ARG A 89 16.29 2.51 -16.05
C ARG A 89 15.36 2.37 -14.86
N TYR A 90 15.90 2.20 -13.66
CA TYR A 90 15.12 2.10 -12.44
C TYR A 90 14.30 3.37 -12.17
N GLU A 91 14.94 4.54 -12.26
CA GLU A 91 14.27 5.85 -12.08
C GLU A 91 13.20 6.10 -13.12
N LYS A 92 13.48 5.80 -14.40
CA LYS A 92 12.49 5.88 -15.48
C LYS A 92 11.29 4.96 -15.20
N ASN A 93 11.55 3.74 -14.75
CA ASN A 93 10.48 2.78 -14.43
C ASN A 93 9.66 3.27 -13.22
N GLN A 94 10.28 3.84 -12.18
CA GLN A 94 9.57 4.49 -11.07
C GLN A 94 8.64 5.61 -11.56
N ALA A 95 9.13 6.49 -12.43
CA ALA A 95 8.33 7.60 -12.97
C ALA A 95 7.12 7.09 -13.79
N ILE A 96 7.32 6.06 -14.61
CA ILE A 96 6.24 5.41 -15.39
C ILE A 96 5.19 4.81 -14.45
N ARG A 97 5.61 4.16 -13.36
CA ARG A 97 4.69 3.61 -12.35
C ARG A 97 3.81 4.68 -11.73
N GLN A 98 4.42 5.77 -11.27
CA GLN A 98 3.69 6.86 -10.65
C GLN A 98 2.72 7.52 -11.64
N ALA A 99 3.13 7.70 -12.90
CA ALA A 99 2.26 8.26 -13.94
C ALA A 99 1.04 7.37 -14.21
N ARG A 100 1.23 6.06 -14.33
CA ARG A 100 0.13 5.10 -14.56
C ARG A 100 -0.81 5.00 -13.36
N TYR A 101 -0.27 4.97 -12.14
CA TYR A 101 -1.07 5.06 -10.92
C TYR A 101 -1.95 6.32 -10.91
N ASN A 102 -1.36 7.48 -11.20
CA ASN A 102 -2.08 8.74 -11.26
C ASN A 102 -3.16 8.77 -12.36
N GLU A 103 -2.92 8.14 -13.52
CA GLU A 103 -3.90 8.03 -14.59
C GLU A 103 -5.08 7.12 -14.21
N GLY A 104 -4.79 5.95 -13.61
CA GLY A 104 -5.80 5.04 -13.08
C GLY A 104 -6.66 5.72 -12.03
N TYR A 105 -6.01 6.41 -11.08
CA TYR A 105 -6.69 7.21 -10.06
C TYR A 105 -7.57 8.31 -10.67
N LYS A 106 -7.09 9.05 -11.68
CA LYS A 106 -7.88 10.06 -12.39
C LYS A 106 -9.12 9.48 -13.06
N LYS A 107 -9.00 8.34 -13.76
CA LYS A 107 -10.13 7.67 -14.43
C LYS A 107 -11.16 7.13 -13.43
N VAL A 108 -10.68 6.60 -12.30
CA VAL A 108 -11.54 6.18 -11.18
C VAL A 108 -12.28 7.40 -10.63
N LYS A 109 -11.56 8.48 -10.29
CA LYS A 109 -12.14 9.71 -9.74
C LYS A 109 -13.18 10.33 -10.68
N SER A 110 -12.91 10.44 -11.99
CA SER A 110 -13.90 10.98 -12.94
C SER A 110 -15.15 10.09 -13.07
N THR A 111 -14.99 8.77 -12.92
CA THR A 111 -16.11 7.82 -12.89
C THR A 111 -16.91 7.99 -11.58
N VAL A 112 -16.25 8.12 -10.43
CA VAL A 112 -16.90 8.48 -9.15
C VAL A 112 -17.69 9.77 -9.34
N ASP A 113 -17.08 10.82 -9.88
CA ASP A 113 -17.70 12.13 -10.08
C ASP A 113 -18.94 12.06 -10.99
N TYR A 114 -18.91 11.22 -12.03
CA TYR A 114 -20.05 10.98 -12.91
C TYR A 114 -21.23 10.31 -12.17
N TYR A 115 -20.97 9.30 -11.34
CA TYR A 115 -22.02 8.62 -10.57
C TYR A 115 -22.45 9.40 -9.32
N ARG A 116 -21.56 10.21 -8.74
CA ARG A 116 -21.81 11.19 -7.67
C ARG A 116 -22.96 12.13 -8.07
N TYR A 117 -23.02 12.53 -9.33
CA TYR A 117 -24.11 13.37 -9.87
C TYR A 117 -25.49 12.68 -9.86
N LYS A 118 -25.55 11.34 -9.83
CA LYS A 118 -26.80 10.57 -9.92
C LYS A 118 -27.30 9.97 -8.60
N ILE A 119 -26.44 9.74 -7.59
CA ILE A 119 -26.77 8.79 -6.49
C ILE A 119 -26.55 9.36 -5.07
N GLY A 120 -25.88 10.50 -4.88
CA GLY A 120 -25.65 11.03 -3.52
C GLY A 120 -24.59 10.24 -2.72
N ASP A 121 -24.78 10.07 -1.40
CA ASP A 121 -23.79 9.75 -0.32
C ASP A 121 -23.01 8.41 -0.41
N THR A 122 -23.03 7.75 -1.57
CA THR A 122 -22.29 6.51 -1.90
C THR A 122 -20.76 6.65 -1.90
N GLU A 123 -20.24 7.88 -1.77
CA GLU A 123 -18.80 8.16 -1.85
C GLU A 123 -18.00 7.55 -0.69
N SER A 124 -18.55 7.58 0.53
CA SER A 124 -17.90 6.97 1.69
C SER A 124 -17.88 5.44 1.56
N VAL A 125 -18.99 4.84 1.12
CA VAL A 125 -19.14 3.38 0.92
C VAL A 125 -18.16 2.89 -0.14
N LEU A 126 -18.16 3.53 -1.32
CA LEU A 126 -17.31 3.16 -2.44
C LEU A 126 -15.83 3.35 -2.09
N SER A 127 -15.46 4.45 -1.44
CA SER A 127 -14.08 4.71 -1.05
C SER A 127 -13.60 3.72 0.02
N HIS A 128 -14.44 3.43 1.02
CA HIS A 128 -14.10 2.47 2.08
C HIS A 128 -13.93 1.06 1.54
N ARG A 129 -14.86 0.58 0.71
CA ARG A 129 -14.76 -0.73 0.07
C ARG A 129 -13.58 -0.83 -0.88
N PHE A 130 -13.31 0.21 -1.67
CA PHE A 130 -12.15 0.22 -2.55
C PHE A 130 -10.83 0.17 -1.77
N GLU A 131 -10.71 0.93 -0.69
CA GLU A 131 -9.52 0.92 0.16
C GLU A 131 -9.28 -0.48 0.77
N ASN A 132 -10.33 -1.09 1.33
CA ASN A 132 -10.23 -2.37 2.01
C ASN A 132 -10.10 -3.57 1.06
N GLU A 133 -10.84 -3.59 -0.04
CA GLU A 133 -10.91 -4.74 -0.95
C GLU A 133 -9.83 -4.69 -2.03
N VAL A 134 -9.35 -3.50 -2.40
CA VAL A 134 -8.42 -3.33 -3.53
C VAL A 134 -7.06 -2.83 -3.08
N VAL A 135 -7.00 -1.67 -2.40
CA VAL A 135 -5.71 -1.05 -2.02
C VAL A 135 -4.95 -1.92 -1.03
N LYS A 136 -5.63 -2.39 0.02
CA LYS A 136 -5.01 -3.28 1.01
C LYS A 136 -4.44 -4.56 0.39
N GLN A 137 -5.19 -5.21 -0.51
CA GLN A 137 -4.71 -6.42 -1.20
C GLN A 137 -3.47 -6.19 -2.07
N ILE A 138 -3.32 -5.00 -2.65
CA ILE A 138 -2.13 -4.65 -3.44
C ILE A 138 -0.93 -4.47 -2.53
N ASN A 139 -1.11 -3.75 -1.42
CA ASN A 139 -0.06 -3.51 -0.44
C ASN A 139 0.42 -4.82 0.20
N ASP A 140 -0.50 -5.74 0.51
CA ASP A 140 -0.17 -7.02 1.13
C ASP A 140 0.61 -7.96 0.20
N LYS A 141 0.49 -7.80 -1.13
CA LYS A 141 1.10 -8.69 -2.11
C LYS A 141 2.54 -8.34 -2.51
N ASN A 142 3.09 -7.21 -2.03
CA ASN A 142 4.49 -6.81 -2.25
C ASN A 142 4.98 -7.03 -3.69
N TYR A 143 4.19 -6.61 -4.68
CA TYR A 143 4.51 -6.82 -6.09
C TYR A 143 5.88 -6.20 -6.45
N ASP A 144 6.76 -6.98 -7.08
CA ASP A 144 7.99 -6.46 -7.66
C ASP A 144 7.69 -5.73 -8.97
N TYR A 145 7.45 -4.43 -8.86
CA TYR A 145 7.12 -3.60 -10.00
C TYR A 145 8.32 -3.27 -10.91
N SER A 146 9.52 -3.82 -10.65
CA SER A 146 10.71 -3.62 -11.47
C SER A 146 10.78 -4.56 -12.69
N ARG A 147 10.04 -5.67 -12.66
CA ARG A 147 10.13 -6.76 -13.64
C ARG A 147 8.79 -7.21 -14.24
N ILE A 148 7.67 -6.75 -13.69
CA ILE A 148 6.32 -7.17 -14.08
C ILE A 148 5.74 -6.27 -15.15
N ASP A 149 5.10 -6.88 -16.15
CA ASP A 149 4.11 -6.20 -16.98
C ASP A 149 3.01 -5.67 -16.05
N THR A 150 2.90 -4.36 -15.89
CA THR A 150 1.96 -3.75 -14.94
C THR A 150 0.51 -3.81 -15.40
N GLU A 151 0.25 -4.18 -16.67
CA GLU A 151 -1.10 -4.16 -17.22
C GLU A 151 -2.10 -5.13 -16.57
N PRO A 152 -1.73 -6.37 -16.21
CA PRO A 152 -2.60 -7.26 -15.45
C PRO A 152 -3.02 -6.67 -14.09
N ILE A 153 -2.12 -5.97 -13.40
CA ILE A 153 -2.41 -5.34 -12.10
C ILE A 153 -3.38 -4.17 -12.31
N ILE A 154 -3.12 -3.30 -13.29
CA ILE A 154 -3.99 -2.17 -13.61
C ILE A 154 -5.39 -2.64 -14.02
N ARG A 155 -5.46 -3.69 -14.86
CA ARG A 155 -6.72 -4.32 -15.26
C ARG A 155 -7.47 -4.88 -14.05
N TRP A 156 -6.78 -5.60 -13.16
CA TRP A 156 -7.36 -6.13 -11.94
C TRP A 156 -7.94 -5.04 -11.03
N ILE A 157 -7.21 -3.93 -10.81
CA ILE A 157 -7.72 -2.78 -10.03
C ILE A 157 -8.99 -2.22 -10.68
N SER A 158 -8.95 -2.00 -11.99
CA SER A 158 -10.08 -1.43 -12.73
C SER A 158 -11.32 -2.33 -12.67
N ASP A 159 -11.15 -3.63 -12.80
CA ASP A 159 -12.25 -4.59 -12.79
C ASP A 159 -12.86 -4.77 -11.40
N ASN A 160 -12.05 -4.76 -10.33
CA ASN A 160 -12.56 -4.77 -8.95
C ASN A 160 -13.32 -3.49 -8.63
N TYR A 161 -12.83 -2.32 -9.05
CA TYR A 161 -13.56 -1.07 -8.87
C TYR A 161 -14.91 -1.08 -9.59
N LYS A 162 -14.96 -1.54 -10.86
CA LYS A 162 -16.21 -1.70 -11.61
C LYS A 162 -17.17 -2.68 -10.92
N TYR A 163 -16.65 -3.76 -10.34
CA TYR A 163 -17.44 -4.71 -9.57
C TYR A 163 -18.06 -4.06 -8.33
N ILE A 164 -17.27 -3.39 -7.50
CA ILE A 164 -17.74 -2.67 -6.30
C ILE A 164 -18.83 -1.67 -6.72
N LEU A 165 -18.56 -0.84 -7.72
CA LEU A 165 -19.50 0.13 -8.25
C LEU A 165 -20.81 -0.52 -8.72
N LYS A 166 -20.73 -1.60 -9.51
CA LYS A 166 -21.92 -2.32 -9.99
C LYS A 166 -22.71 -2.91 -8.82
N THR A 167 -22.04 -3.46 -7.81
CA THR A 167 -22.72 -4.03 -6.63
C THR A 167 -23.43 -2.97 -5.80
N GLU A 168 -22.82 -1.82 -5.57
CA GLU A 168 -23.45 -0.72 -4.81
C GLU A 168 -24.59 -0.06 -5.59
N ILE A 169 -24.39 0.19 -6.89
CA ILE A 169 -25.46 0.69 -7.76
C ILE A 169 -26.64 -0.30 -7.80
N ILE A 170 -26.38 -1.61 -7.87
CA ILE A 170 -27.45 -2.60 -7.84
C ILE A 170 -28.15 -2.60 -6.47
N LYS A 171 -27.44 -2.51 -5.34
CA LYS A 171 -28.07 -2.37 -4.01
C LYS A 171 -28.97 -1.13 -3.93
N ASP A 172 -28.60 -0.03 -4.58
CA ASP A 172 -29.41 1.19 -4.67
C ASP A 172 -30.62 1.06 -5.60
N LEU A 173 -30.47 0.31 -6.71
CA LEU A 173 -31.50 0.15 -7.75
C LEU A 173 -32.44 -1.03 -7.53
N THR A 174 -32.06 -2.02 -6.72
CA THR A 174 -32.98 -3.08 -6.33
C THR A 174 -33.79 -2.54 -5.16
N PRO A 175 -35.07 -2.16 -5.34
CA PRO A 175 -35.91 -1.91 -4.18
C PRO A 175 -35.84 -3.16 -3.31
N SER A 176 -35.46 -2.97 -2.04
CA SER A 176 -35.64 -3.99 -1.01
C SER A 176 -37.00 -4.62 -1.26
N LYS A 177 -37.04 -5.91 -1.60
CA LYS A 177 -38.31 -6.63 -1.81
C LYS A 177 -39.19 -6.26 -0.63
N GLY A 178 -40.28 -5.55 -0.92
CA GLY A 178 -41.25 -5.07 0.05
C GLY A 178 -41.84 -6.24 0.84
N THR A 179 -41.09 -6.69 1.83
CA THR A 179 -41.67 -7.17 3.08
C THR A 179 -42.04 -5.90 3.80
N ALA A 180 -43.31 -5.82 4.24
CA ALA A 180 -43.83 -4.70 5.00
C ALA A 180 -42.75 -4.23 5.98
N ILE A 181 -42.31 -2.98 5.82
CA ILE A 181 -41.22 -2.40 6.58
C ILE A 181 -41.58 -2.56 8.05
N ASP A 182 -40.87 -3.48 8.71
CA ASP A 182 -40.88 -3.55 10.14
C ASP A 182 -40.26 -2.25 10.63
N THR A 183 -41.13 -1.33 11.05
CA THR A 183 -40.73 -0.07 11.70
C THR A 183 -40.10 -0.33 13.07
N ALA A 184 -40.02 -1.60 13.50
CA ALA A 184 -39.51 -2.05 14.79
C ALA A 184 -38.10 -1.58 15.19
N PRO A 185 -37.09 -1.47 14.32
CA PRO A 185 -35.71 -1.39 14.81
C PRO A 185 -35.41 -0.13 15.63
N LEU A 186 -36.08 0.98 15.30
CA LEU A 186 -35.93 2.25 16.02
C LEU A 186 -37.11 2.57 16.95
N MET A 187 -38.10 1.67 17.13
CA MET A 187 -39.25 1.91 18.03
C MET A 187 -38.80 2.25 19.45
N LYS A 188 -37.73 1.60 19.93
CA LYS A 188 -37.15 1.87 21.25
C LYS A 188 -36.62 3.30 21.41
N TYR A 189 -36.43 4.03 20.30
CA TYR A 189 -35.96 5.40 20.31
C TYR A 189 -37.06 6.42 19.99
N TYR A 190 -38.33 6.03 19.88
CA TYR A 190 -39.40 7.00 19.65
C TYR A 190 -39.53 7.98 20.81
N GLY A 191 -39.78 9.25 20.47
CA GLY A 191 -39.90 10.34 21.42
C GLY A 191 -38.88 11.45 21.19
N GLY A 192 -38.79 12.35 22.18
CA GLY A 192 -38.02 13.58 22.12
C GLY A 192 -36.61 13.47 22.70
N TYR A 193 -35.68 14.20 22.11
CA TYR A 193 -34.26 14.24 22.48
C TYR A 193 -33.74 15.66 22.39
N LYS A 194 -32.82 16.00 23.30
CA LYS A 194 -31.94 17.15 23.10
C LYS A 194 -30.90 16.82 22.06
N VAL A 195 -30.49 17.80 21.27
CA VAL A 195 -29.39 17.66 20.32
C VAL A 195 -28.17 18.38 20.88
N SER A 196 -27.06 17.66 21.00
CA SER A 196 -25.82 18.20 21.58
C SER A 196 -25.05 19.10 20.62
N MET A 197 -25.15 18.83 19.32
CA MET A 197 -24.48 19.59 18.27
C MET A 197 -25.16 19.34 16.93
N ILE A 198 -25.24 20.39 16.10
CA ILE A 198 -25.63 20.33 14.70
C ILE A 198 -24.48 20.88 13.87
N ARG A 199 -24.01 20.11 12.90
CA ARG A 199 -23.05 20.59 11.90
C ARG A 199 -23.74 20.76 10.57
N GLU A 200 -23.67 21.96 10.02
CA GLU A 200 -24.19 22.27 8.71
C GLU A 200 -23.05 22.28 7.70
N PHE A 201 -23.27 21.66 6.55
CA PHE A 201 -22.32 21.58 5.48
C PHE A 201 -22.93 22.10 4.20
N THR A 202 -22.14 22.84 3.42
CA THR A 202 -22.47 23.22 2.05
C THR A 202 -21.56 22.47 1.09
N ASN A 203 -22.14 21.93 0.02
CA ASN A 203 -21.34 21.34 -1.05
C ASN A 203 -20.74 22.47 -1.92
N LYS A 204 -19.42 22.58 -1.95
CA LYS A 204 -18.68 23.46 -2.87
C LYS A 204 -17.75 22.60 -3.71
N ASN A 205 -17.97 22.60 -5.03
CA ASN A 205 -17.15 21.87 -6.00
C ASN A 205 -17.02 20.36 -5.71
N GLY A 206 -18.08 19.73 -5.18
CA GLY A 206 -18.10 18.31 -4.86
C GLY A 206 -17.60 17.97 -3.45
N GLU A 207 -17.13 18.95 -2.68
CA GLU A 207 -16.65 18.76 -1.31
C GLU A 207 -17.61 19.38 -0.30
N TYR A 208 -17.85 18.68 0.81
CA TYR A 208 -18.65 19.19 1.91
C TYR A 208 -17.80 19.99 2.89
N ILE A 209 -18.06 21.29 2.94
CA ILE A 209 -17.37 22.20 3.85
C ILE A 209 -18.33 22.55 4.99
N VAL A 210 -17.87 22.41 6.23
CA VAL A 210 -18.62 22.86 7.41
C VAL A 210 -18.82 24.37 7.30
N THR A 211 -20.08 24.80 7.33
CA THR A 211 -20.45 26.22 7.27
C THR A 211 -20.99 26.74 8.59
N ASN A 212 -21.52 25.86 9.45
CA ASN A 212 -22.00 26.23 10.76
C ASN A 212 -21.87 25.06 11.74
N VAL A 213 -21.66 25.37 13.02
CA VAL A 213 -21.70 24.44 14.14
C VAL A 213 -22.56 25.07 15.22
N ASP A 214 -23.72 24.47 15.49
CA ASP A 214 -24.69 24.92 16.49
C ASP A 214 -24.68 23.95 17.67
N THR A 215 -24.44 24.47 18.87
CA THR A 215 -24.42 23.71 20.13
C THR A 215 -25.42 24.28 21.14
N ASP A 216 -26.44 25.00 20.68
CA ASP A 216 -27.49 25.55 21.53
C ASP A 216 -28.25 24.44 22.27
N SER A 217 -28.56 24.69 23.54
CA SER A 217 -29.35 23.78 24.39
C SER A 217 -30.80 23.62 23.94
N GLU A 218 -31.29 24.54 23.10
CA GLU A 218 -32.64 24.56 22.53
C GLU A 218 -32.73 23.85 21.18
N ASN A 219 -31.73 23.03 20.84
CA ASN A 219 -31.78 22.13 19.70
C ASN A 219 -32.46 20.82 20.08
N TYR A 220 -33.46 20.42 19.30
CA TYR A 220 -34.31 19.28 19.61
C TYR A 220 -34.56 18.37 18.42
N PHE A 221 -34.76 17.10 18.73
CA PHE A 221 -35.15 16.06 17.80
C PHE A 221 -36.34 15.30 18.37
N TYR A 222 -37.26 14.86 17.52
CA TYR A 222 -38.31 13.95 17.90
C TYR A 222 -38.50 12.92 16.80
N LEU A 223 -38.33 11.65 17.14
CA LEU A 223 -38.53 10.53 16.23
C LEU A 223 -39.92 9.92 16.48
N SER A 224 -40.69 9.79 15.41
CA SER A 224 -41.95 9.05 15.40
C SER A 224 -41.87 7.89 14.43
N LYS A 225 -42.95 7.12 14.33
CA LYS A 225 -43.07 6.02 13.36
C LYS A 225 -42.96 6.48 11.91
N GLU A 226 -43.52 7.65 11.59
CA GLU A 226 -43.74 8.10 10.21
C GLU A 226 -42.87 9.29 9.82
N ALA A 227 -42.38 10.01 10.82
CA ALA A 227 -41.70 11.27 10.57
C ALA A 227 -40.62 11.57 11.62
N LEU A 228 -39.69 12.39 11.14
CA LEU A 228 -38.66 13.03 11.91
C LEU A 228 -39.00 14.50 12.10
N TYR A 229 -39.02 14.94 13.35
CA TYR A 229 -39.18 16.34 13.66
C TYR A 229 -37.90 16.87 14.26
N PHE A 230 -37.50 18.05 13.84
CA PHE A 230 -36.27 18.66 14.30
C PHE A 230 -36.46 20.17 14.42
N LYS A 231 -35.81 20.75 15.42
CA LYS A 231 -35.86 22.17 15.71
C LYS A 231 -34.45 22.62 16.02
N LYS A 232 -34.02 23.70 15.38
CA LYS A 232 -32.76 24.38 15.71
C LYS A 232 -33.11 25.59 16.55
N SER A 233 -32.49 25.79 17.72
CA SER A 233 -32.65 26.96 18.61
C SER A 233 -33.97 27.75 18.44
N THR A 234 -33.90 28.98 17.93
CA THR A 234 -35.02 29.91 17.74
C THR A 234 -35.91 29.61 16.53
N THR A 235 -35.65 28.54 15.78
CA THR A 235 -36.46 28.16 14.63
C THR A 235 -37.75 27.46 15.05
N LYS A 236 -38.73 27.44 14.14
CA LYS A 236 -39.89 26.57 14.27
C LYS A 236 -39.48 25.11 14.09
N TRP A 237 -40.32 24.21 14.59
CA TRP A 237 -40.22 22.79 14.27
C TRP A 237 -40.33 22.56 12.76
N GLN A 238 -39.48 21.69 12.25
CA GLN A 238 -39.48 21.20 10.88
C GLN A 238 -39.75 19.70 10.88
N ILE A 239 -40.30 19.17 9.78
CA ILE A 239 -40.70 17.78 9.66
C ILE A 239 -40.10 17.16 8.38
N ARG A 240 -39.70 15.89 8.46
CA ARG A 240 -39.49 15.02 7.30
C ARG A 240 -40.26 13.74 7.48
N GLU A 241 -41.12 13.44 6.53
CA GLU A 241 -41.70 12.10 6.40
C GLU A 241 -40.60 11.11 6.05
N LEU A 242 -40.62 9.95 6.72
CA LEU A 242 -39.60 8.92 6.61
C LEU A 242 -40.19 7.69 5.91
N THR A 243 -39.64 7.34 4.74
CA THR A 243 -39.91 6.06 4.10
C THR A 243 -38.64 5.22 4.16
N LEU A 244 -38.63 4.11 4.91
CA LEU A 244 -37.43 3.27 5.00
C LEU A 244 -37.05 2.75 3.62
N LYS A 245 -35.82 3.02 3.21
CA LYS A 245 -35.24 2.56 1.95
C LYS A 245 -34.48 1.26 2.13
N ARG A 246 -33.57 1.23 3.11
CA ARG A 246 -32.72 0.07 3.45
C ARG A 246 -32.03 0.25 4.80
N TYR A 247 -31.43 -0.83 5.30
CA TYR A 247 -30.39 -0.78 6.32
C TYR A 247 -29.02 -0.98 5.66
N ASP A 248 -28.05 -0.16 6.03
CA ASP A 248 -26.67 -0.25 5.58
C ASP A 248 -25.85 -0.98 6.65
N GLN A 249 -25.39 -2.19 6.33
CA GLN A 249 -24.64 -3.03 7.27
C GLN A 249 -23.22 -2.50 7.54
N ASP A 250 -22.62 -1.80 6.58
CA ASP A 250 -21.24 -1.32 6.67
C ASP A 250 -21.17 -0.08 7.58
N PHE A 251 -22.15 0.82 7.44
CA PHE A 251 -22.24 2.04 8.25
C PHE A 251 -23.12 1.89 9.48
N LYS A 252 -23.84 0.77 9.62
CA LYS A 252 -24.74 0.48 10.73
C LYS A 252 -25.80 1.57 10.93
N HIS A 253 -26.41 2.00 9.83
CA HIS A 253 -27.48 2.99 9.85
C HIS A 253 -28.67 2.56 9.00
N TYR A 254 -29.82 3.17 9.29
CA TYR A 254 -31.02 3.07 8.48
C TYR A 254 -31.07 4.25 7.51
N VAL A 255 -31.34 3.96 6.24
CA VAL A 255 -31.51 4.95 5.18
C VAL A 255 -32.99 5.13 4.90
N TYR A 256 -33.46 6.36 4.95
CA TYR A 256 -34.84 6.75 4.66
C TYR A 256 -34.87 7.70 3.47
N ASP A 257 -35.81 7.49 2.55
CA ASP A 257 -36.16 8.46 1.52
C ASP A 257 -37.12 9.51 2.08
N THR A 258 -36.92 10.77 1.70
CA THR A 258 -37.80 11.90 2.04
C THR A 258 -37.95 12.83 0.83
N PRO A 259 -38.98 13.70 0.77
CA PRO A 259 -39.16 14.66 -0.32
C PRO A 259 -37.98 15.63 -0.53
N TYR A 260 -37.14 15.81 0.50
CA TYR A 260 -36.01 16.74 0.50
C TYR A 260 -34.66 16.07 0.23
N GLY A 261 -34.59 14.74 0.23
CA GLY A 261 -33.35 13.98 0.17
C GLY A 261 -33.27 12.92 1.28
N ASN A 262 -32.25 12.07 1.22
CA ASN A 262 -32.15 10.94 2.15
C ASN A 262 -31.89 11.41 3.59
N VAL A 263 -32.36 10.60 4.53
CA VAL A 263 -32.06 10.69 5.95
C VAL A 263 -31.37 9.42 6.39
N PHE A 264 -30.28 9.56 7.13
CA PHE A 264 -29.50 8.45 7.68
C PHE A 264 -29.59 8.50 9.20
N ILE A 265 -29.97 7.39 9.82
CA ILE A 265 -30.12 7.28 11.27
C ILE A 265 -29.30 6.10 11.76
N ASP A 266 -28.26 6.36 12.55
CA ASP A 266 -27.42 5.29 13.11
C ASP A 266 -28.25 4.34 13.98
N GLU A 267 -27.87 3.06 14.03
CA GLU A 267 -28.62 2.02 14.75
C GLU A 267 -28.69 2.23 16.28
N ASP A 268 -27.73 2.99 16.82
CA ASP A 268 -27.68 3.38 18.21
C ASP A 268 -28.33 4.75 18.49
N PHE A 269 -28.90 5.37 17.45
CA PHE A 269 -29.57 6.65 17.44
C PHE A 269 -28.73 7.82 17.99
N LYS A 270 -27.40 7.75 17.91
CA LYS A 270 -26.52 8.86 18.34
C LYS A 270 -26.27 9.89 17.25
N LEU A 271 -26.39 9.49 15.99
CA LEU A 271 -26.15 10.37 14.85
C LEU A 271 -27.33 10.31 13.88
N VAL A 272 -27.75 11.48 13.43
CA VAL A 272 -28.73 11.59 12.35
C VAL A 272 -28.19 12.56 11.29
N THR A 273 -28.15 12.11 10.04
CA THR A 273 -27.72 12.93 8.90
C THR A 273 -28.89 13.21 7.98
N LEU A 274 -29.11 14.49 7.69
CA LEU A 274 -30.13 14.95 6.76
C LEU A 274 -29.47 15.51 5.50
N LEU A 275 -29.90 15.06 4.32
CA LEU A 275 -29.48 15.60 3.05
C LEU A 275 -30.58 16.48 2.44
N ASP A 276 -30.18 17.63 1.90
CA ASP A 276 -31.07 18.52 1.13
C ASP A 276 -30.63 18.53 -0.34
N VAL A 277 -31.50 17.96 -1.17
CA VAL A 277 -31.41 17.99 -2.63
C VAL A 277 -32.34 19.08 -3.14
N VAL A 278 -31.79 20.05 -3.86
CA VAL A 278 -32.55 21.13 -4.50
C VAL A 278 -32.25 21.07 -6.00
N ASN A 279 -33.28 20.96 -6.83
CA ASN A 279 -33.17 20.82 -8.29
C ASN A 279 -32.24 19.66 -8.72
N GLY A 280 -32.36 18.52 -8.03
CA GLY A 280 -31.53 17.33 -8.29
C GLY A 280 -30.06 17.48 -7.87
N LYS A 281 -29.67 18.62 -7.29
CA LYS A 281 -28.32 18.86 -6.77
C LYS A 281 -28.33 18.78 -5.26
N LEU A 282 -27.44 17.96 -4.72
CA LEU A 282 -27.23 17.83 -3.30
C LEU A 282 -26.49 19.07 -2.77
N LEU A 283 -27.22 19.99 -2.14
CA LEU A 283 -26.70 21.31 -1.78
C LEU A 283 -26.23 21.38 -0.32
N ARG A 284 -27.01 20.79 0.59
CA ARG A 284 -26.74 20.89 2.03
C ARG A 284 -26.78 19.53 2.69
N LYS A 285 -25.98 19.41 3.73
CA LYS A 285 -25.97 18.27 4.65
C LYS A 285 -26.00 18.80 6.07
N TYR A 286 -26.78 18.16 6.92
CA TYR A 286 -26.85 18.47 8.34
C TYR A 286 -26.56 17.20 9.12
N VAL A 287 -25.66 17.29 10.10
CA VAL A 287 -25.31 16.16 10.96
C VAL A 287 -25.68 16.54 12.39
N TYR A 288 -26.63 15.81 12.97
CA TYR A 288 -27.15 15.99 14.31
C TYR A 288 -26.53 14.94 15.24
N ASN A 289 -25.85 15.41 16.28
CA ASN A 289 -25.41 14.56 17.38
C ASN A 289 -26.52 14.50 18.43
N ILE A 290 -27.25 13.39 18.45
CA ILE A 290 -28.37 13.18 19.35
C ILE A 290 -27.86 13.03 20.79
N GLY A 291 -28.43 13.82 21.67
CA GLY A 291 -28.12 13.86 23.09
C GLY A 291 -29.07 12.98 23.91
N LYS A 292 -29.39 13.45 25.12
CA LYS A 292 -30.23 12.70 26.06
C LYS A 292 -31.70 12.72 25.62
N TYR A 293 -32.37 11.60 25.84
CA TYR A 293 -33.82 11.51 25.79
C TYR A 293 -34.45 12.52 26.76
N ASP A 294 -35.50 13.18 26.31
CA ASP A 294 -36.25 14.15 27.08
C ASP A 294 -37.74 14.00 26.76
N SER A 295 -38.48 13.46 27.73
CA SER A 295 -39.92 13.22 27.61
C SER A 295 -40.75 14.49 27.59
N GLN A 296 -40.18 15.69 27.70
CA GLN A 296 -40.88 16.96 27.57
C GLN A 296 -40.73 17.56 26.16
N VAL A 297 -39.83 17.01 25.35
CA VAL A 297 -39.61 17.45 23.99
C VAL A 297 -40.68 16.84 23.09
N PHE A 298 -41.61 17.68 22.65
CA PHE A 298 -42.63 17.31 21.66
C PHE A 298 -42.75 18.39 20.59
N PRO A 299 -42.97 18.01 19.32
CA PRO A 299 -43.27 18.95 18.26
C PRO A 299 -44.52 19.75 18.59
N GLN A 300 -44.40 21.07 18.61
CA GLN A 300 -45.55 21.97 18.72
C GLN A 300 -46.05 22.30 17.31
N LYS A 301 -47.38 22.29 17.14
CA LYS A 301 -48.03 22.68 15.88
C LYS A 301 -47.80 24.16 15.56
#